data_AF-A0A0N4UKP5-F1
#
_entry.id   AF-A0A0N4UKP5-F1
#
_cell.length_a   1.000
_cell.length_b   1.000
_cell.length_c   1.000
_cell.angle_alpha   90.00
_cell.angle_beta   90.00
_cell.angle_gamma   90.00
#
_symmetry.space_group_name_H-M   'P 1'
#
loop_
_entity.id
_entity.type
_entity.pdbx_description
1 polymer ?
#
loop_
_entity_poly.entity_id
_entity_poly.type
_entity_poly.pdbx_seq_one_letter_code
_entity_poly.pdbx_strand_id
1 'polypeptide(L)'
;MGDFRRAFRLAQLESTLLLEKTHIDLNDLRISCSYGIPDVLRPLCWRLLLNYLPLERHSWPIYLHKQRENYDRLVDDVIVHPGVSSCTTDCANVNDHPLNESPQSEWKNYFKDNEVLIQIDKDVRRLCPEIDFFQRFTTYPHRSAAKMNLSQRIRQETLPSETYESNKFTSTASPVRDWHCR
;
A
#
# COMPACT_ATOMS: atom_id res chain seq x y z
N MET A 1 46.92 -10.35 11.35
CA MET A 1 46.64 -8.90 11.24
C MET A 1 45.19 -8.55 10.89
N GLY A 2 44.49 -9.33 10.05
CA GLY A 2 43.12 -9.02 9.63
C GLY A 2 42.07 -9.05 10.76
N ASP A 3 42.23 -9.95 11.74
CA ASP A 3 41.21 -10.18 12.78
C ASP A 3 41.12 -9.02 13.79
N PHE A 4 42.27 -8.50 14.25
CA PHE A 4 42.32 -7.33 15.13
C PHE A 4 41.66 -6.09 14.51
N ARG A 5 41.90 -5.84 13.21
CA ARG A 5 41.26 -4.72 12.50
C ARG A 5 39.75 -4.92 12.37
N ARG A 6 39.27 -6.16 12.26
CA ARG A 6 37.84 -6.47 12.21
C ARG A 6 37.22 -6.23 13.59
N ALA A 7 37.77 -6.83 14.64
CA ALA A 7 37.29 -6.68 16.01
C ALA A 7 37.25 -5.21 16.45
N PHE A 8 38.31 -4.44 16.16
CA PHE A 8 38.36 -3.01 16.46
C PHE A 8 37.24 -2.22 15.79
N ARG A 9 36.96 -2.49 14.50
CA ARG A 9 35.89 -1.80 13.77
C ARG A 9 34.49 -2.17 14.26
N LEU A 10 34.29 -3.44 14.65
CA LEU A 10 33.04 -3.88 15.26
C LEU A 10 32.80 -3.19 16.60
N ALA A 11 33.83 -3.13 17.45
CA ALA A 11 33.78 -2.39 18.70
C ALA A 11 33.54 -0.90 18.47
N GLN A 12 34.12 -0.29 17.43
CA GLN A 12 33.87 1.10 17.07
C GLN A 12 32.41 1.32 16.64
N LEU A 13 31.85 0.44 15.81
CA LEU A 13 30.48 0.52 15.34
C LEU A 13 29.48 0.31 16.50
N GLU A 14 29.74 -0.68 17.35
CA GLU A 14 29.00 -0.88 18.61
C GLU A 14 29.12 0.34 19.51
N SER A 15 30.31 0.91 19.71
CA SER A 15 30.46 2.11 20.54
C SER A 15 29.75 3.33 19.96
N THR A 16 29.67 3.44 18.63
CA THR A 16 29.00 4.58 17.97
C THR A 16 27.49 4.46 18.06
N LEU A 17 26.96 3.23 18.06
CA LEU A 17 25.52 2.97 18.01
C LEU A 17 24.89 2.58 19.36
N LEU A 18 25.61 1.85 20.20
CA LEU A 18 25.14 1.31 21.49
C LEU A 18 25.45 2.23 22.65
N LEU A 19 26.50 3.05 22.59
CA LEU A 19 26.64 4.13 23.57
C LEU A 19 25.57 5.17 23.27
N GLU A 20 24.92 5.67 24.31
CA GLU A 20 23.92 6.74 24.27
C GLU A 20 24.58 8.09 23.95
N LYS A 21 25.38 8.16 22.88
CA LYS A 21 25.81 9.41 22.29
C LYS A 21 24.54 10.15 21.84
N THR A 22 24.42 11.39 22.27
CA THR A 22 23.27 12.25 21.94
C THR A 22 23.18 12.52 20.43
N HIS A 23 24.34 12.64 19.78
CA HIS A 23 24.50 12.88 18.35
C HIS A 23 25.40 11.82 17.71
N ILE A 24 24.98 11.30 16.56
CA ILE A 24 25.73 10.28 15.79
C ILE A 24 26.50 10.96 14.66
N ASP A 25 27.82 10.76 14.63
CA ASP A 25 28.65 11.20 13.51
C ASP A 25 28.49 10.25 12.31
N LEU A 26 27.95 10.79 11.21
CA LEU A 26 27.70 10.02 9.98
C LEU A 26 28.99 9.62 9.25
N ASN A 27 30.06 10.41 9.36
CA ASN A 27 31.34 10.08 8.73
C ASN A 27 31.99 8.91 9.45
N ASP A 28 32.01 8.93 10.79
CA ASP A 28 32.50 7.82 11.60
C ASP A 28 31.68 6.55 11.34
N LEU A 29 30.35 6.68 11.22
CA LEU A 29 29.48 5.56 10.89
C LEU A 29 29.82 4.97 9.51
N ARG A 30 30.02 5.81 8.48
CA ARG A 30 30.39 5.36 7.13
C ARG A 30 31.73 4.64 7.10
N ILE A 31 32.74 5.19 7.78
CA ILE A 31 34.07 4.57 7.90
C ILE A 31 33.95 3.21 8.60
N SER A 32 33.18 3.14 9.69
CA SER A 32 32.97 1.91 10.46
C SER A 32 32.25 0.83 9.64
N CYS A 33 31.27 1.22 8.82
CA CYS A 33 30.47 0.32 7.98
C CYS A 33 31.16 -0.12 6.66
N SER A 34 32.33 0.43 6.33
CA SER A 34 32.97 0.27 5.01
C SER A 34 33.30 -1.16 4.59
N TYR A 35 33.56 -2.08 5.54
CA TYR A 35 33.80 -3.50 5.23
C TYR A 35 32.68 -4.41 5.74
N GLY A 36 31.45 -3.90 5.73
CA GLY A 36 30.26 -4.66 6.14
C GLY A 36 29.82 -4.37 7.57
N ILE A 37 28.55 -4.68 7.81
CA ILE A 37 27.83 -4.38 9.04
C ILE A 37 27.32 -5.72 9.62
N PRO A 38 27.56 -6.01 10.90
CA PRO A 38 26.97 -7.17 11.58
C PRO A 38 25.45 -7.20 11.44
N ASP A 39 24.89 -8.41 11.30
CA ASP A 39 23.44 -8.59 11.09
C ASP A 39 22.59 -7.90 12.16
N VAL A 40 23.00 -8.00 13.43
CA VAL A 40 22.30 -7.41 14.58
C VAL A 40 22.22 -5.89 14.49
N LEU A 41 23.23 -5.24 13.91
CA LEU A 41 23.36 -3.78 13.86
C LEU A 41 22.87 -3.20 12.51
N ARG A 42 22.70 -4.06 11.50
CA ARG A 42 22.25 -3.68 10.15
C ARG A 42 20.97 -2.83 10.14
N PRO A 43 19.89 -3.18 10.89
CA PRO A 43 18.66 -2.39 10.87
C PRO A 43 18.88 -0.94 11.30
N LEU A 44 19.72 -0.71 12.31
CA LEU A 44 20.00 0.63 12.81
C LEU A 44 20.94 1.40 11.89
N CYS A 45 22.03 0.77 11.45
CA CYS A 45 22.97 1.40 10.51
C CYS A 45 22.28 1.84 9.22
N TRP A 46 21.45 0.97 8.62
CA TRP A 46 20.75 1.29 7.37
C TRP A 46 19.78 2.46 7.55
N ARG A 47 19.05 2.51 8.67
CA ARG A 47 18.15 3.65 8.95
C ARG A 47 18.89 4.98 9.06
N LEU A 48 20.12 4.99 9.56
CA LEU A 48 20.94 6.20 9.63
C LEU A 48 21.61 6.53 8.28
N LEU A 49 22.21 5.54 7.62
CA LEU A 49 22.92 5.72 6.35
C LEU A 49 21.99 6.12 5.19
N LEU A 50 20.72 5.68 5.23
CA LEU A 50 19.68 6.07 4.26
C LEU A 50 18.97 7.38 4.66
N ASN A 51 19.48 8.10 5.66
CA ASN A 51 18.90 9.34 6.19
C ASN A 51 17.44 9.20 6.62
N TYR A 52 17.01 8.01 7.04
CA TYR A 52 15.66 7.80 7.54
C TYR A 52 15.52 8.31 8.97
N LEU A 53 16.49 8.03 9.85
CA LEU A 53 16.53 8.55 11.22
C LEU A 53 17.37 9.83 11.32
N PRO A 54 16.95 10.81 12.15
CA PRO A 54 17.78 11.97 12.48
C PRO A 54 19.02 11.55 13.30
N LEU A 55 20.07 12.37 13.27
CA LEU A 55 21.33 12.08 13.96
C LEU A 55 21.23 12.25 15.48
N GLU A 56 20.25 13.03 15.95
CA GLU A 56 19.95 13.23 17.36
C GLU A 56 19.08 12.10 17.92
N ARG A 57 19.68 11.23 18.74
CA ARG A 57 19.04 10.00 19.23
C ARG A 57 17.79 10.24 20.06
N HIS A 58 17.77 11.32 20.86
CA HIS A 58 16.63 11.67 21.71
C HIS A 58 15.36 12.01 20.91
N SER A 59 15.49 12.37 19.64
CA SER A 59 14.37 12.72 18.77
C SER A 59 13.69 11.50 18.14
N TRP A 60 14.32 10.32 18.19
CA TRP A 60 13.85 9.12 17.51
C TRP A 60 12.44 8.69 17.89
N PRO A 61 12.02 8.67 19.18
CA PRO A 61 10.66 8.22 19.52
C PRO A 61 9.58 9.08 18.88
N ILE A 62 9.73 10.41 18.98
CA ILE A 62 8.79 11.39 18.41
C ILE A 62 8.82 11.31 16.87
N TYR A 63 10.02 11.26 16.28
CA TYR A 63 10.19 11.18 14.84
C TYR A 63 9.56 9.90 14.26
N LEU A 64 9.85 8.73 14.85
CA LEU A 64 9.30 7.46 14.40
C LEU A 64 7.79 7.39 14.54
N HIS A 65 7.23 7.97 15.60
CA HIS A 65 5.79 8.07 15.77
C HIS A 65 5.17 8.89 14.64
N LYS A 66 5.70 10.09 14.37
CA LYS A 66 5.26 10.95 13.25
C LYS A 66 5.37 10.24 11.89
N GLN A 67 6.46 9.53 11.63
CA GLN A 67 6.62 8.80 10.36
C GLN A 67 5.62 7.66 10.21
N ARG A 68 5.28 6.95 11.29
CA ARG A 68 4.23 5.92 11.26
C ARG A 68 2.85 6.52 11.00
N GLU A 69 2.52 7.64 11.63
CA GLU A 69 1.25 8.33 11.35
C GLU A 69 1.18 8.82 9.89
N ASN A 70 2.28 9.35 9.35
CA ASN A 70 2.34 9.78 7.95
C ASN A 70 2.11 8.60 7.00
N TYR A 71 2.72 7.44 7.30
CA TYR A 71 2.47 6.22 6.53
C TYR A 71 1.02 5.76 6.62
N ASP A 72 0.42 5.79 7.81
CA ASP A 72 -0.98 5.43 8.00
C ASP A 72 -1.91 6.32 7.15
N ARG A 73 -1.70 7.65 7.17
CA ARG A 73 -2.45 8.60 6.32
C ARG A 73 -2.24 8.33 4.83
N LEU A 74 -0.99 8.09 4.41
CA LEU A 74 -0.67 7.76 3.02
C LEU A 74 -1.38 6.49 2.56
N VAL A 75 -1.47 5.47 3.42
CA VAL A 75 -2.20 4.24 3.10
C VAL A 75 -3.69 4.51 2.92
N ASP A 76 -4.28 5.36 3.75
CA ASP A 76 -5.69 5.73 3.63
C ASP A 76 -5.94 6.57 2.34
N ASP A 77 -5.01 7.44 1.95
CA ASP A 77 -5.11 8.29 0.76
C ASP A 77 -4.91 7.53 -0.56
N VAL A 78 -3.93 6.60 -0.60
CA VAL A 78 -3.57 5.86 -1.82
C VAL A 78 -4.67 4.88 -2.23
N ILE A 79 -5.47 4.40 -1.27
CA ILE A 79 -6.48 3.38 -1.55
C ILE A 79 -7.83 4.04 -1.84
N VAL A 80 -7.97 4.57 -3.04
CA VAL A 80 -9.24 5.16 -3.52
C VAL A 80 -10.31 4.08 -3.65
N HIS A 81 -11.51 4.37 -3.15
CA HIS A 81 -12.72 3.59 -3.34
C HIS A 81 -13.78 4.48 -3.99
N PRO A 82 -13.88 4.48 -5.34
CA PRO A 82 -14.89 5.30 -6.01
C PRO A 82 -16.29 4.89 -5.52
N GLY A 83 -17.11 5.87 -5.18
CA GLY A 83 -18.50 5.68 -4.71
C GLY A 83 -18.70 5.50 -3.20
N VAL A 84 -17.65 5.40 -2.38
CA VAL A 84 -17.78 5.24 -0.92
C VAL A 84 -17.52 6.53 -0.16
N SER A 85 -16.69 7.42 -0.70
CA SER A 85 -16.27 8.67 -0.03
C SER A 85 -17.30 9.81 -0.09
N SER A 86 -18.43 9.64 -0.78
CA SER A 86 -19.42 10.70 -1.02
C SER A 86 -20.76 10.53 -0.28
N CYS A 87 -20.85 9.59 0.67
CA CYS A 87 -22.13 9.26 1.32
C CYS A 87 -22.59 10.26 2.42
N THR A 88 -21.81 11.32 2.71
CA THR A 88 -22.05 12.20 3.87
C THR A 88 -22.18 13.69 3.51
N THR A 89 -22.27 14.05 2.23
CA THR A 89 -22.55 15.42 1.82
C THR A 89 -23.51 15.39 0.63
N ASP A 90 -24.57 16.18 0.72
CA ASP A 90 -25.83 16.17 -0.04
C ASP A 90 -25.74 16.42 -1.56
N CYS A 91 -24.68 15.94 -2.21
CA CYS A 91 -24.46 16.00 -3.65
C CYS A 91 -23.33 15.03 -4.02
N ALA A 92 -23.58 13.72 -3.89
CA ALA A 92 -22.79 12.71 -4.61
C ALA A 92 -22.63 13.20 -6.05
N ASN A 93 -21.39 13.31 -6.52
CA ASN A 93 -21.06 13.85 -7.83
C ASN A 93 -21.76 12.98 -8.89
N VAL A 94 -23.01 13.32 -9.25
CA VAL A 94 -23.92 12.48 -10.06
C VAL A 94 -23.31 12.12 -11.41
N ASN A 95 -22.31 12.91 -11.82
CA ASN A 95 -21.60 12.78 -13.07
C ASN A 95 -20.30 11.95 -12.97
N ASP A 96 -19.88 11.49 -11.78
CA ASP A 96 -18.69 10.64 -11.67
C ASP A 96 -19.04 9.16 -11.72
N HIS A 97 -18.73 8.55 -12.86
CA HIS A 97 -19.05 7.17 -13.20
C HIS A 97 -17.84 6.47 -13.83
N PRO A 98 -17.82 5.13 -13.92
CA PRO A 98 -16.69 4.37 -14.48
C PRO A 98 -16.21 4.85 -15.85
N LEU A 99 -17.11 5.36 -16.68
CA LEU A 99 -16.81 5.85 -18.03
C LEU A 99 -16.50 7.35 -18.10
N ASN A 100 -16.28 8.03 -16.98
CA ASN A 100 -16.09 9.49 -16.96
C ASN A 100 -14.68 9.83 -17.43
N GLU A 101 -14.57 10.62 -18.50
CA GLU A 101 -13.28 11.00 -19.09
C GLU A 101 -12.64 12.22 -18.40
N SER A 102 -13.37 12.90 -17.50
CA SER A 102 -12.89 14.08 -16.78
C SER A 102 -11.56 13.79 -16.07
N PRO A 103 -10.56 14.68 -16.16
CA PRO A 103 -9.31 14.55 -15.41
C PRO A 103 -9.50 14.47 -13.88
N GLN A 104 -10.65 14.91 -13.38
CA GLN A 104 -11.00 14.96 -11.95
C GLN A 104 -11.88 13.76 -11.52
N SER A 105 -12.07 12.77 -12.39
CA SER A 105 -12.86 11.57 -12.08
C SER A 105 -12.13 10.65 -11.12
N GLU A 106 -12.79 10.27 -10.01
CA GLU A 106 -12.26 9.28 -9.06
C GLU A 106 -12.15 7.91 -9.73
N TRP A 107 -13.10 7.58 -10.61
CA TRP A 107 -13.05 6.36 -11.42
C TRP A 107 -11.84 6.33 -12.35
N LYS A 108 -11.52 7.44 -13.01
CA LYS A 108 -10.33 7.53 -13.88
C LYS A 108 -9.04 7.31 -13.10
N ASN A 109 -8.94 7.87 -11.89
CA ASN A 109 -7.79 7.63 -11.00
C ASN A 109 -7.75 6.17 -10.54
N TYR A 110 -8.89 5.61 -10.11
CA TYR A 110 -9.02 4.21 -9.72
C TYR A 110 -8.54 3.23 -10.81
N PHE A 111 -8.88 3.46 -12.08
CA PHE A 111 -8.41 2.61 -13.18
C PHE A 111 -6.91 2.74 -13.43
N LYS A 112 -6.35 3.96 -13.37
CA LYS A 112 -4.89 4.16 -13.45
C LYS A 112 -4.15 3.48 -12.31
N ASP A 113 -4.68 3.57 -11.09
CA ASP A 113 -4.11 2.90 -9.92
C ASP A 113 -4.12 1.39 -10.11
N ASN A 114 -5.19 0.83 -10.68
CA ASN A 114 -5.26 -0.59 -11.01
C ASN A 114 -4.22 -1.01 -12.05
N GLU A 115 -3.91 -0.17 -13.06
CA GLU A 115 -2.83 -0.46 -14.03
C GLU A 115 -1.46 -0.57 -13.34
N VAL A 116 -1.17 0.35 -12.42
CA VAL A 116 0.06 0.32 -11.62
C VAL A 116 0.07 -0.91 -10.70
N LEU A 117 -1.04 -1.19 -10.03
CA LEU A 117 -1.19 -2.30 -9.11
C LEU A 117 -1.03 -3.66 -9.79
N ILE A 118 -1.47 -3.81 -11.05
CA ILE A 118 -1.24 -5.02 -11.86
C ILE A 118 0.26 -5.28 -12.05
N GLN A 119 1.04 -4.23 -12.32
CA GLN A 119 2.50 -4.39 -12.48
C GLN A 119 3.17 -4.74 -11.16
N ILE A 120 2.77 -4.10 -10.06
CA ILE A 120 3.27 -4.41 -8.71
C ILE A 120 2.95 -5.87 -8.34
N ASP A 121 1.72 -6.35 -8.54
CA ASP A 121 1.35 -7.73 -8.21
C ASP A 121 2.16 -8.75 -9.01
N LYS A 122 2.38 -8.51 -10.31
CA LYS A 122 3.24 -9.35 -11.16
C LYS A 122 4.68 -9.38 -10.65
N ASP A 123 5.23 -8.22 -10.31
CA ASP A 123 6.62 -8.10 -9.86
C ASP A 123 6.84 -8.73 -8.48
N VAL A 124 5.89 -8.58 -7.57
CA VAL A 124 5.94 -9.19 -6.24
C VAL A 124 5.87 -10.72 -6.34
N ARG A 125 5.00 -11.29 -7.20
CA ARG A 125 4.90 -12.75 -7.39
C ARG A 125 6.19 -13.39 -7.89
N ARG A 126 7.01 -12.67 -8.65
CA ARG A 126 8.28 -13.16 -9.21
C ARG A 126 9.51 -12.81 -8.38
N LEU A 127 9.36 -12.06 -7.29
CA LEU A 127 10.47 -11.57 -6.48
C LEU A 127 11.08 -12.70 -5.65
N CYS A 128 12.31 -13.11 -5.98
CA CYS A 128 13.13 -14.07 -5.24
C CYS A 128 12.33 -15.29 -4.72
N PRO A 129 11.73 -16.11 -5.62
CA PRO A 129 10.87 -17.23 -5.23
C PRO A 129 11.58 -18.27 -4.35
N GLU A 130 12.91 -18.31 -4.38
CA GLU A 130 13.75 -19.17 -3.56
C GLU A 130 13.89 -18.68 -2.09
N ILE A 131 13.52 -17.44 -1.79
CA ILE A 131 13.59 -16.86 -0.44
C ILE A 131 12.17 -16.80 0.15
N ASP A 132 11.92 -17.69 1.10
CA ASP A 132 10.61 -17.85 1.77
C ASP A 132 10.11 -16.56 2.47
N PHE A 133 11.02 -15.67 2.87
CA PHE A 133 10.66 -14.36 3.44
C PHE A 133 9.73 -13.55 2.52
N PHE A 134 9.90 -13.62 1.19
CA PHE A 134 9.07 -12.86 0.25
C PHE A 134 7.74 -13.55 -0.10
N GLN A 135 7.55 -14.81 0.29
CA GLN A 135 6.34 -15.59 -0.01
C GLN A 135 5.40 -15.71 1.21
N ARG A 136 5.89 -15.43 2.42
CA ARG A 136 5.10 -15.49 3.66
C ARG A 136 4.23 -14.25 3.87
N PHE A 137 3.08 -14.44 4.50
CA PHE A 137 2.30 -13.33 5.04
C PHE A 137 3.07 -12.62 6.15
N THR A 138 3.01 -11.29 6.17
CA THR A 138 3.57 -10.50 7.27
C THR A 138 2.84 -10.80 8.58
N THR A 139 3.59 -10.96 9.67
CA THR A 139 3.03 -11.04 11.02
C THR A 139 2.56 -9.68 11.56
N TYR A 140 2.84 -8.59 10.83
CA TYR A 140 2.52 -7.22 11.21
C TYR A 140 1.74 -6.51 10.08
N PRO A 141 0.52 -6.98 9.74
CA PRO A 141 -0.28 -6.35 8.70
C PRO A 141 -0.74 -4.95 9.12
N HIS A 142 -0.79 -4.00 8.18
CA HIS A 142 -1.36 -2.68 8.43
C HIS A 142 -2.89 -2.77 8.57
N ARG A 143 -3.45 -2.16 9.62
CA ARG A 143 -4.85 -2.32 10.04
C ARG A 143 -5.90 -2.00 8.95
N SER A 144 -5.69 -0.96 8.16
CA SER A 144 -6.62 -0.55 7.09
C SER A 144 -6.38 -1.37 5.82
N ALA A 145 -5.12 -1.46 5.40
CA ALA A 145 -4.73 -2.11 4.15
C ALA A 145 -4.99 -3.62 4.17
N ALA A 146 -4.87 -4.29 5.32
CA ALA A 146 -5.12 -5.73 5.41
C ALA A 146 -6.59 -6.11 5.16
N LYS A 147 -7.53 -5.16 5.34
CA LYS A 147 -8.94 -5.36 5.00
C LYS A 147 -9.17 -5.25 3.49
N MET A 148 -8.29 -4.55 2.78
CA MET A 148 -8.36 -4.33 1.35
C MET A 148 -7.53 -5.39 0.65
N ASN A 149 -8.20 -6.38 0.06
CA ASN A 149 -7.51 -7.33 -0.80
C ASN A 149 -7.20 -6.66 -2.15
N LEU A 150 -6.11 -5.88 -2.20
CA LEU A 150 -5.70 -5.14 -3.41
C LEU A 150 -5.52 -6.09 -4.60
N SER A 151 -5.05 -7.32 -4.36
CA SER A 151 -4.94 -8.32 -5.42
C SER A 151 -6.29 -8.69 -6.05
N GLN A 152 -7.40 -8.66 -5.28
CA GLN A 152 -8.73 -8.88 -5.82
C GLN A 152 -9.21 -7.72 -6.71
N ARG A 153 -8.76 -6.48 -6.47
CA ARG A 153 -9.15 -5.33 -7.32
C ARG A 153 -8.72 -5.49 -8.78
N ILE A 154 -7.58 -6.14 -8.99
CA ILE A 154 -6.96 -6.30 -10.32
C ILE A 154 -7.21 -7.67 -10.94
N ARG A 155 -7.71 -8.63 -10.15
CA ARG A 155 -8.21 -9.89 -10.69
C ARG A 155 -9.49 -9.57 -11.43
N GLN A 156 -9.41 -9.62 -12.75
CA GLN A 156 -10.60 -9.65 -13.61
C GLN A 156 -11.30 -11.00 -13.39
N GLU A 157 -11.98 -11.15 -12.24
CA GLU A 157 -12.98 -12.18 -12.10
C GLU A 157 -14.05 -11.87 -13.15
N THR A 158 -14.28 -12.83 -14.05
CA THR A 158 -15.34 -12.72 -15.05
C THR A 158 -16.65 -12.45 -14.30
N LEU A 159 -17.25 -11.28 -14.52
CA LEU A 159 -18.59 -11.00 -14.02
C LEU A 159 -19.50 -12.16 -14.45
N PRO A 160 -20.24 -12.81 -13.54
CA PRO A 160 -21.20 -13.82 -13.94
C PRO A 160 -22.22 -13.14 -14.86
N SER A 161 -22.36 -13.66 -16.08
CA SER A 161 -23.37 -13.17 -17.01
C SER A 161 -24.75 -13.57 -16.47
N GLU A 162 -25.55 -12.62 -16.03
CA GLU A 162 -26.98 -12.84 -15.85
C GLU A 162 -27.68 -12.69 -17.20
N THR A 163 -28.19 -13.79 -17.73
CA THR A 163 -29.13 -13.75 -18.86
C THR A 163 -30.53 -13.47 -18.30
N TYR A 164 -31.03 -12.24 -18.47
CA TYR A 164 -32.45 -11.96 -18.23
C TYR A 164 -33.30 -12.67 -19.28
N GLU A 165 -34.26 -13.50 -18.84
CA GLU A 165 -35.27 -14.03 -19.74
C GLU A 165 -36.11 -12.87 -20.32
N SER A 166 -35.94 -12.64 -21.62
CA SER A 166 -36.72 -11.66 -22.38
C SER A 166 -38.11 -12.20 -22.71
N ASN A 167 -38.97 -12.38 -21.71
CA ASN A 167 -40.38 -12.74 -21.92
C ASN A 167 -41.28 -11.54 -21.67
N LYS A 168 -41.38 -10.65 -22.68
CA LYS A 168 -42.54 -9.75 -22.94
C LYS A 168 -42.33 -8.95 -24.22
N PHE A 169 -42.26 -9.63 -25.37
CA PHE A 169 -42.69 -9.01 -26.62
C PHE A 169 -44.20 -9.20 -26.76
N THR A 170 -44.87 -8.06 -26.67
CA THR A 170 -46.28 -7.83 -26.95
C THR A 170 -46.69 -8.39 -28.31
N SER A 171 -47.74 -9.20 -28.35
CA SER A 171 -48.66 -9.22 -29.49
C SER A 171 -50.00 -8.71 -29.00
N THR A 172 -50.21 -7.41 -29.16
CA THR A 172 -51.52 -6.77 -29.09
C THR A 172 -52.34 -7.21 -30.29
N ALA A 173 -53.26 -8.16 -30.11
CA ALA A 173 -54.39 -8.37 -31.03
C ALA A 173 -55.45 -9.30 -30.41
N SER A 174 -56.49 -8.74 -29.79
CA SER A 174 -57.91 -9.11 -30.01
C SER A 174 -58.85 -8.43 -29.02
N PRO A 175 -60.11 -8.17 -29.41
CA PRO A 175 -60.88 -7.02 -28.95
C PRO A 175 -61.86 -7.32 -27.81
N VAL A 176 -62.20 -6.25 -27.08
CA VAL A 176 -63.49 -5.90 -26.45
C VAL A 176 -64.33 -7.07 -25.89
N ARG A 177 -64.45 -7.13 -24.56
CA ARG A 177 -65.67 -7.62 -23.90
C ARG A 177 -66.33 -6.47 -23.16
N ASP A 178 -67.55 -6.21 -23.58
CA ASP A 178 -68.48 -5.19 -23.11
C ASP A 178 -68.65 -5.17 -21.59
N TRP A 179 -68.68 -3.96 -21.05
CA TRP A 179 -69.37 -3.65 -19.81
C TRP A 179 -70.84 -3.43 -20.13
N HIS A 180 -71.73 -4.23 -19.55
CA HIS A 180 -73.15 -3.92 -19.43
C HIS A 180 -73.55 -4.04 -17.96
N CYS A 181 -74.13 -2.96 -17.42
CA CYS A 181 -74.72 -2.89 -16.09
C CYS A 181 -76.04 -3.67 -16.02
N ARG A 182 -76.18 -4.46 -14.96
CA ARG A 182 -77.40 -4.61 -14.16
C ARG A 182 -77.01 -4.53 -12.70
#